data_AF-A0A1G1TAE6-F1
#
_entry.id   AF-A0A1G1TAE6-F1
#
_cell.length_a   1.000
_cell.length_b   1.000
_cell.length_c   1.000
_cell.angle_alpha   90.00
_cell.angle_beta   90.00
_cell.angle_gamma   90.00
#
_symmetry.space_group_name_H-M   'P 1'
#
loop_
_entity.id
_entity.type
_entity.pdbx_description
1 polymer ?
#
loop_
_entity_poly.entity_id
_entity_poly.type
_entity_poly.pdbx_seq_one_letter_code
_entity_poly.pdbx_strand_id
1 'polypeptide(L)' 'MKYTLEIPDQEAEFVLELLRRITSVKLTPVTSKGKKAAMNTTEYLMSTRTNRERLLASIERLERGEGVQHDLIED' A
#
# COMPACT_ATOMS: atom_id res chain seq x y z
N MET A 1 33.53 -3.09 11.52
CA MET A 1 32.83 -4.18 10.80
C MET A 1 31.34 -3.87 10.76
N LYS A 2 30.63 -4.23 9.68
CA LYS A 2 29.18 -3.97 9.53
C LYS A 2 28.45 -5.32 9.50
N TYR A 3 27.38 -5.45 10.27
CA TYR A 3 26.53 -6.64 10.31
C TYR A 3 25.11 -6.25 9.94
N THR A 4 24.42 -7.12 9.19
CA THR A 4 23.03 -6.96 8.81
C THR A 4 22.21 -7.98 9.61
N LEU A 5 21.13 -7.53 10.25
CA LEU A 5 20.21 -8.37 11.00
C LEU A 5 18.88 -8.41 10.25
N GLU A 6 18.47 -9.60 9.81
CA GLU A 6 17.15 -9.82 9.22
C GLU A 6 16.22 -10.31 10.33
N ILE A 7 15.17 -9.53 10.62
CA ILE A 7 14.21 -9.80 11.67
C ILE A 7 12.85 -10.07 11.00
N PRO A 8 12.15 -11.17 11.33
CA PRO A 8 10.78 -11.41 10.87
C PRO A 8 9.84 -10.29 11.35
N ASP A 9 8.89 -9.86 10.50
CA ASP A 9 7.99 -8.73 10.78
C ASP A 9 7.20 -8.88 12.09
N GLN A 10 6.86 -10.12 12.46
CA GLN A 10 6.12 -10.45 13.69
C GLN A 10 6.88 -10.10 14.98
N GLU A 11 8.22 -10.09 14.93
CA GLU A 11 9.09 -9.85 16.08
C GLU A 11 9.81 -8.49 15.99
N ALA A 12 9.60 -7.76 14.90
CA ALA A 12 10.32 -6.51 14.59
C ALA A 12 10.12 -5.44 15.67
N GLU A 13 8.91 -5.27 16.18
CA GLU A 13 8.62 -4.27 17.22
C GLU A 13 9.35 -4.58 18.53
N PHE A 14 9.34 -5.84 18.95
CA PHE A 14 10.02 -6.29 20.16
C PHE A 14 11.54 -6.13 20.06
N VAL A 15 12.13 -6.55 18.95
CA VAL A 15 13.58 -6.43 18.75
C VAL A 15 14.01 -4.97 18.64
N LEU A 16 13.20 -4.10 18.01
CA LEU A 16 13.46 -2.66 17.98
C LEU A 16 13.41 -2.04 19.38
N GLU A 17 12.49 -2.45 20.24
CA GLU A 17 12.44 -1.98 21.62
C GLU A 17 13.70 -2.37 22.40
N LEU A 18 14.16 -3.62 22.25
CA LEU A 18 15.40 -4.09 22.86
C LEU A 18 16.61 -3.29 22.38
N LEU A 19 16.73 -3.09 21.07
CA LEU A 19 17.83 -2.33 20.48
C LEU A 19 17.85 -0.86 20.93
N ARG A 20 16.67 -0.25 21.14
CA ARG A 20 16.56 1.13 21.67
C ARG A 20 17.04 1.26 23.12
N ARG A 21 16.96 0.20 23.92
CA ARG A 21 17.45 0.19 25.30
C ARG A 21 18.98 0.11 25.39
N ILE A 22 19.65 -0.27 24.32
CA ILE A 22 21.12 -0.36 24.28
C ILE A 22 21.69 1.00 23.89
N THR A 23 22.28 1.70 24.86
CA THR A 23 22.82 3.07 24.71
C THR A 23 23.92 3.21 23.65
N SER A 24 24.56 2.11 23.26
CA SER A 24 25.67 2.09 22.29
C SER A 24 25.22 1.83 20.85
N VAL A 25 23.94 1.57 20.59
CA VAL A 25 23.44 1.24 19.25
C VAL A 25 22.84 2.47 18.58
N LYS A 26 23.47 2.91 17.49
CA LYS A 26 22.89 3.91 16.58
C LYS A 26 22.01 3.21 15.56
N LEU A 27 20.70 3.27 15.76
CA LEU A 27 19.72 2.78 14.80
C LEU A 27 19.57 3.81 13.67
N THR A 28 20.19 3.53 12.52
CA THR A 28 19.85 4.24 11.28
C THR A 28 18.68 3.53 10.64
N PRO A 29 17.48 4.14 10.57
CA PRO A 29 16.39 3.55 9.83
C PRO A 29 16.85 3.40 8.38
N VAL A 30 16.91 2.16 7.89
CA VAL A 30 17.02 1.93 6.47
C VAL A 30 15.66 2.35 5.92
N THR A 31 15.57 3.62 5.48
CA THR A 31 14.53 4.03 4.57
C THR A 31 14.82 3.30 3.27
N SER A 32 14.43 2.02 3.22
CA SER A 32 14.28 1.30 1.97
C SER A 32 13.49 2.25 1.08
N LYS A 33 14.10 2.69 -0.03
CA LYS A 33 13.39 3.43 -1.09
C LYS A 33 12.03 2.79 -1.21
N GLY A 34 11.01 3.56 -0.83
CA GLY A 34 9.75 3.01 -0.34
C GLY A 34 9.26 1.89 -1.22
N LYS A 35 9.06 0.70 -0.63
CA LYS A 35 7.80 0.02 -0.88
C LYS A 35 6.77 1.12 -0.71
N LYS A 36 6.19 1.63 -1.81
CA LYS A 36 5.09 2.59 -1.75
C LYS A 36 4.16 1.99 -0.71
N ALA A 37 4.06 2.63 0.47
CA ALA A 37 3.13 2.20 1.50
C ALA A 37 1.84 1.95 0.73
N ALA A 38 1.35 0.70 0.74
CA ALA A 38 0.35 0.22 -0.19
C ALA A 38 -0.79 1.24 -0.16
N MET A 39 -0.78 2.13 -1.15
CA MET A 39 -1.63 3.31 -1.13
C MET A 39 -3.03 2.73 -1.13
N ASN A 40 -3.85 3.12 -0.17
CA ASN A 40 -5.18 2.56 -0.03
C ASN A 40 -5.83 2.63 -1.41
N THR A 41 -6.20 1.49 -1.97
CA THR A 41 -6.61 1.41 -3.39
C THR A 41 -7.81 2.31 -3.66
N THR A 42 -8.67 2.49 -2.65
CA THR A 42 -9.78 3.45 -2.70
C THR A 42 -9.27 4.88 -2.82
N GLU A 43 -8.29 5.28 -2.01
CA GLU A 43 -7.69 6.62 -2.09
C GLU A 43 -7.02 6.86 -3.45
N TYR A 44 -6.38 5.83 -4.01
CA TYR A 44 -5.80 5.89 -5.35
C TYR A 44 -6.87 6.10 -6.43
N LEU A 45 -7.94 5.31 -6.40
CA LEU A 45 -9.05 5.45 -7.34
C LEU A 45 -9.78 6.79 -7.19
N MET A 46 -9.86 7.34 -5.98
CA MET A 46 -10.53 8.61 -5.69
C MET A 46 -9.63 9.85 -5.85
N SER A 47 -8.33 9.67 -6.10
CA SER A 47 -7.31 10.72 -6.05
C SER A 47 -7.53 11.85 -7.06
N THR A 48 -8.00 11.53 -8.27
CA THR A 48 -8.29 12.53 -9.31
C THR A 48 -9.79 12.77 -9.43
N ARG A 49 -10.18 14.04 -9.63
CA ARG A 49 -11.58 14.44 -9.82
C ARG A 49 -12.22 13.69 -10.99
N THR A 50 -11.53 13.62 -12.13
CA THR A 50 -12.02 12.96 -13.33
C THR A 50 -12.26 11.47 -13.11
N ASN A 51 -11.33 10.75 -12.45
CA ASN A 51 -11.51 9.31 -12.21
C ASN A 51 -12.64 9.05 -11.21
N ARG A 52 -12.76 9.89 -10.18
CA ARG A 52 -13.84 9.83 -9.20
C ARG A 52 -15.21 10.00 -9.85
N GLU A 53 -15.39 11.04 -10.66
CA GLU A 53 -16.66 11.30 -11.36
C GLU A 53 -17.04 10.13 -12.28
N ARG A 54 -16.07 9.59 -13.03
CA ARG A 54 -16.28 8.42 -13.90
C ARG A 54 -16.65 7.16 -13.13
N LEU A 55 -15.95 6.87 -12.05
CA LEU A 55 -16.18 5.68 -11.24
C LEU A 55 -17.55 5.73 -10.56
N LEU A 56 -17.91 6.85 -9.95
CA LEU A 56 -19.21 7.03 -9.30
C LEU A 56 -20.37 6.91 -10.32
N ALA A 57 -20.27 7.59 -11.46
CA ALA A 57 -21.28 7.48 -12.52
C ALA A 57 -21.41 6.05 -13.05
N SER A 58 -20.32 5.29 -13.11
CA SER A 58 -20.35 3.89 -13.56
C SER A 58 -21.04 2.99 -12.53
N ILE A 59 -20.77 3.19 -11.23
CA ILE A 59 -21.43 2.47 -10.14
C ILE A 59 -22.95 2.72 -10.17
N GLU A 60 -23.37 4.00 -10.25
CA GLU A 60 -24.79 4.35 -10.30
C GLU A 60 -25.55 3.73 -11.48
N ARG A 61 -24.88 3.60 -12.64
CA ARG A 61 -25.47 2.95 -13.81
C ARG A 61 -25.64 1.45 -13.59
N LEU A 62 -24.63 0.81 -13.00
CA LEU A 62 -24.68 -0.63 -12.71
C LEU A 62 -25.76 -0.95 -11.67
N GLU A 63 -25.89 -0.13 -10.61
CA GLU A 63 -26.93 -0.30 -9.59
C GLU A 63 -28.35 -0.15 -10.17
N ARG A 64 -28.52 0.69 -11.20
CA ARG A 64 -29.77 0.85 -11.96
C ARG A 64 -30.01 -0.25 -13.00
N GLY A 65 -29.08 -1.19 -13.17
CA GLY A 65 -29.18 -2.23 -14.19
C GLY A 65 -28.90 -1.74 -15.61
N GLU A 66 -28.31 -0.56 -15.78
CA GLU A 66 -27.95 0.04 -17.09
C GLU A 66 -26.57 -0.43 -17.60
N GLY A 67 -26.12 -1.59 -17.15
CA GLY A 67 -24.89 -2.24 -17.59
C GLY A 67 -25.03 -2.85 -18.98
N VAL A 68 -23.93 -2.90 -19.74
CA VAL A 68 -23.88 -3.56 -21.05
C VAL A 68 -22.94 -4.75 -20.97
N GLN A 69 -23.42 -5.91 -21.38
CA GLN A 69 -22.60 -7.12 -21.48
C GLN A 69 -21.79 -7.07 -22.78
N HIS A 70 -20.49 -7.30 -22.65
CA HIS A 70 -19.56 -7.41 -23.77
C HIS A 70 -18.76 -8.69 -23.60
N ASP A 71 -18.51 -9.38 -24.72
CA ASP A 71 -17.56 -10.48 -24.75
C ASP A 71 -16.12 -9.94 -24.70
N LEU A 72 -15.21 -10.75 -24.19
CA LEU A 72 -13.79 -10.41 -24.18
C LEU A 72 -13.25 -10.49 -25.62
N ILE A 73 -12.49 -9.49 -26.01
CA ILE A 73 -11.75 -9.51 -27.28
C ILE A 73 -10.46 -10.30 -27.01
N GLU A 74 -10.31 -11.46 -27.66
CA GLU A 74 -9.07 -12.25 -27.66
C GLU A 74 -8.21 -11.83 -28.87
N ASP A 75 -6.92 -11.55 -28.64
CA ASP A 75 -5.91 -11.25 -29.66
C ASP A 75 -5.29 -12.52 -30.25
#